data_AF-A0AAU1PRR8-F1
#
_entry.id   AF-A0AAU1PRR8-F1
#
_cell.length_a   1.000
_cell.length_b   1.000
_cell.length_c   1.000
_cell.angle_alpha   90.00
_cell.angle_beta   90.00
_cell.angle_gamma   90.00
#
_symmetry.space_group_name_H-M   'P 1'
#
loop_
_entity.id
_entity.type
_entity.pdbx_description
1 polymer ?
#
loop_
_entity_poly.entity_id
_entity_poly.type
_entity_poly.pdbx_seq_one_letter_code
_entity_poly.pdbx_strand_id
1 'polypeptide(L)'
;MSAVTGPAENPGAHPVEEGIARLWADALGRQPPSFDADFFDVGGTSLALVRFLGGVQDTYGVELPMDQLFTGGFSVSYAAAAVEELLLAGVDPNELDTLVAELDSLSDDEIRVLLAEES
;
A
#
# COMPACT_ATOMS: atom_id res chain seq x y z
N MET A 1 23.50 21.60 14.44
CA MET A 1 24.07 20.25 14.28
C MET A 1 23.12 19.33 15.04
N SER A 2 22.07 18.84 14.37
CA SER A 2 21.95 17.51 13.72
C SER A 2 21.73 16.41 14.77
N ALA A 3 20.72 15.55 14.71
CA ALA A 3 19.69 15.29 13.71
C ALA A 3 18.44 14.75 14.44
N VAL A 4 17.25 15.09 13.96
CA VAL A 4 16.01 14.37 14.30
C VAL A 4 15.99 13.17 13.36
N THR A 5 16.20 11.97 13.89
CA THR A 5 16.05 10.72 13.14
C THR A 5 14.57 10.49 12.93
N GLY A 6 14.14 10.40 11.66
CA GLY A 6 12.75 10.11 11.28
C GLY A 6 12.28 8.73 11.72
N PRO A 7 10.97 8.45 11.69
CA PRO A 7 10.40 7.24 12.25
C PRO A 7 10.74 6.04 11.36
N ALA A 8 11.54 5.12 11.87
CA ALA A 8 11.85 3.86 11.21
C ALA A 8 11.75 2.69 12.20
N GLU A 9 10.66 2.54 12.96
CA GLU A 9 10.51 1.42 13.91
C GLU A 9 9.06 0.91 14.05
N ASN A 10 8.50 0.36 12.98
CA ASN A 10 7.56 -0.76 13.10
C ASN A 10 7.61 -1.63 11.83
N PRO A 11 8.29 -2.80 11.85
CA PRO A 11 8.34 -3.70 10.70
C PRO A 11 6.97 -4.28 10.30
N GLY A 12 5.90 -4.02 11.07
CA GLY A 12 4.51 -4.33 10.70
C GLY A 12 3.66 -3.14 10.23
N ALA A 13 4.22 -1.93 10.08
CA ALA A 13 3.45 -0.72 9.77
C ALA A 13 3.24 -0.41 8.28
N HIS A 14 3.87 -1.14 7.36
CA HIS A 14 3.81 -0.79 5.93
C HIS A 14 3.48 -2.01 5.04
N PRO A 15 2.27 -2.58 5.16
CA PRO A 15 1.85 -3.75 4.38
C PRO A 15 1.87 -3.48 2.86
N VAL A 16 1.61 -2.23 2.44
CA VAL A 16 1.67 -1.84 1.03
C VAL A 16 3.12 -1.80 0.54
N GLU A 17 4.06 -1.19 1.29
CA GLU A 17 5.47 -1.20 0.90
C GLU A 17 6.03 -2.62 0.73
N GLU A 18 5.70 -3.54 1.63
CA GLU A 18 6.12 -4.94 1.48
C GLU A 18 5.52 -5.59 0.23
N GLY A 19 4.24 -5.36 -0.04
CA GLY A 19 3.60 -5.89 -1.24
C GLY A 19 4.22 -5.30 -2.51
N ILE A 20 4.51 -4.01 -2.51
CA ILE A 20 5.23 -3.34 -3.60
C ILE A 20 6.64 -3.89 -3.77
N ALA A 21 7.37 -4.14 -2.68
CA ALA A 21 8.70 -4.77 -2.72
C ALA A 21 8.65 -6.20 -3.28
N ARG A 22 7.58 -6.96 -3.00
CA ARG A 22 7.35 -8.28 -3.62
C ARG A 22 7.11 -8.16 -5.12
N LEU A 23 6.23 -7.27 -5.56
CA LEU A 23 5.97 -7.02 -6.99
C LEU A 23 7.22 -6.55 -7.74
N TRP A 24 8.03 -5.71 -7.09
CA TRP A 24 9.34 -5.31 -7.58
C TRP A 24 10.25 -6.51 -7.78
N ALA A 25 10.31 -7.39 -6.78
CA ALA A 25 11.13 -8.59 -6.83
C ALA A 25 10.68 -9.57 -7.92
N ASP A 26 9.38 -9.69 -8.15
CA ASP A 26 8.84 -10.51 -9.24
C ASP A 26 9.17 -9.91 -10.61
N ALA A 27 9.15 -8.58 -10.73
CA ALA A 27 9.48 -7.87 -11.97
C ALA A 27 10.99 -7.91 -12.32
N LEU A 28 11.86 -7.78 -11.33
CA LEU A 28 13.33 -7.67 -11.51
C LEU A 28 14.10 -8.94 -11.14
N GLY A 29 13.42 -9.96 -10.61
CA GLY A 29 14.02 -11.21 -10.13
C GLY A 29 14.84 -11.06 -8.85
N ARG A 30 14.72 -9.93 -8.13
CA ARG A 30 15.46 -9.65 -6.89
C ARG A 30 14.78 -8.58 -6.03
N GLN A 31 14.96 -8.70 -4.73
CA GLN A 31 14.50 -7.68 -3.78
C GLN A 31 15.15 -6.31 -4.05
N PRO A 32 14.44 -5.21 -3.78
CA PRO A 32 15.01 -3.86 -3.81
C PRO A 32 16.13 -3.75 -2.76
N PRO A 33 17.25 -3.05 -3.06
CA PRO A 33 18.34 -2.90 -2.09
C PRO A 33 17.98 -1.98 -0.91
N SER A 34 17.04 -1.06 -1.11
CA SER A 34 16.36 -0.25 -0.09
C SER A 34 15.01 0.20 -0.64
N PHE A 35 14.08 0.63 0.22
CA PHE A 35 12.77 1.09 -0.26
C PHE A 35 12.82 2.42 -1.01
N ASP A 36 13.86 3.23 -0.78
CA ASP A 36 14.12 4.48 -1.50
C ASP A 36 14.99 4.31 -2.76
N ALA A 37 15.41 3.07 -3.09
CA ALA A 37 16.23 2.85 -4.27
C ALA A 37 15.44 3.14 -5.54
N ASP A 38 16.05 3.87 -6.49
CA ASP A 38 15.44 4.12 -7.78
C ASP A 38 15.46 2.86 -8.66
N PHE A 39 14.31 2.56 -9.27
CA PHE A 39 14.06 1.36 -10.07
C PHE A 39 15.03 1.23 -11.24
N PHE A 40 15.37 2.34 -11.89
CA PHE A 40 16.24 2.35 -13.06
C PHE A 40 17.72 2.32 -12.66
N ASP A 41 18.09 2.97 -11.56
CA ASP A 41 19.45 2.92 -11.01
C ASP A 41 19.85 1.49 -10.60
N VAL A 42 18.89 0.68 -10.18
CA VAL A 42 19.10 -0.74 -9.89
C VAL A 42 18.87 -1.64 -11.10
N GLY A 43 18.96 -1.12 -12.33
CA GLY A 43 18.89 -1.92 -13.56
C GLY A 43 17.49 -2.31 -14.00
N GLY A 44 16.47 -1.57 -13.56
CA GLY A 44 15.11 -1.68 -14.07
C GLY A 44 15.02 -1.30 -15.55
N THR A 45 14.07 -1.94 -16.24
CA THR A 45 13.81 -1.72 -17.68
C THR A 45 12.34 -1.43 -17.91
N SER A 46 11.99 -0.89 -19.07
CA SER A 46 10.59 -0.62 -19.43
C SER A 46 9.72 -1.88 -19.37
N LEU A 47 10.24 -3.04 -19.77
CA LEU A 47 9.48 -4.29 -19.71
C LEU A 47 9.26 -4.75 -18.25
N ALA A 48 10.27 -4.61 -17.40
CA ALA A 48 10.13 -4.90 -15.97
C ALA A 48 9.15 -3.93 -15.31
N LEU A 49 9.21 -2.64 -15.66
CA LEU A 49 8.26 -1.64 -15.17
C LEU A 49 6.83 -1.96 -15.59
N VAL A 50 6.60 -2.31 -16.87
CA VAL A 50 5.26 -2.71 -17.35
C VAL A 50 4.72 -3.93 -16.58
N ARG A 51 5.58 -4.92 -16.29
CA ARG A 51 5.20 -6.08 -15.47
C ARG A 51 4.86 -5.68 -14.03
N PHE A 52 5.69 -4.82 -13.44
CA PHE A 52 5.45 -4.28 -12.11
C PHE A 52 4.09 -3.55 -12.04
N LEU A 53 3.82 -2.65 -13.00
CA LEU A 53 2.57 -1.89 -13.06
C LEU A 53 1.35 -2.79 -13.23
N GLY A 54 1.44 -3.81 -14.08
CA GLY A 54 0.38 -4.83 -14.20
C GLY A 54 0.14 -5.58 -12.89
N GLY A 55 1.22 -5.95 -12.19
CA GLY A 55 1.11 -6.59 -10.88
C GLY A 55 0.49 -5.69 -9.81
N VAL A 56 0.75 -4.38 -9.85
CA VAL A 56 0.09 -3.39 -8.97
C VAL A 56 -1.41 -3.34 -9.26
N GLN A 57 -1.79 -3.26 -10.54
CA GLN A 57 -3.20 -3.27 -10.95
C GLN A 57 -3.90 -4.57 -10.53
N ASP A 58 -3.27 -5.73 -10.73
CA ASP A 58 -3.82 -7.03 -10.35
C ASP A 58 -3.96 -7.20 -8.82
N THR A 59 -3.02 -6.65 -8.04
CA THR A 59 -2.98 -6.83 -6.58
C THR A 59 -3.85 -5.81 -5.83
N TYR A 60 -3.86 -4.56 -6.29
CA TYR A 60 -4.49 -3.44 -5.57
C TYR A 60 -5.67 -2.84 -6.32
N GLY A 61 -5.91 -3.21 -7.58
CA GLY A 61 -7.00 -2.65 -8.38
C GLY A 61 -6.79 -1.20 -8.83
N VAL A 62 -5.59 -0.64 -8.64
CA VAL A 62 -5.27 0.75 -8.99
C VAL A 62 -4.25 0.81 -10.14
N GLU A 63 -4.40 1.81 -11.01
CA GLU A 63 -3.43 2.12 -12.05
C GLU A 63 -2.56 3.29 -11.61
N LEU A 64 -1.24 3.07 -11.52
CA LEU A 64 -0.29 4.13 -11.22
C LEU A 64 -0.11 5.05 -12.44
N PRO A 65 -0.29 6.38 -12.30
CA PRO A 65 -0.14 7.32 -13.41
C PRO A 65 1.31 7.37 -13.90
N MET A 66 1.52 7.29 -15.22
CA MET A 66 2.87 7.30 -15.79
C MET A 66 3.59 8.64 -15.57
N ASP A 67 2.87 9.75 -15.50
CA ASP A 67 3.37 11.10 -15.23
C ASP A 67 4.04 11.23 -13.86
N GLN A 68 3.61 10.43 -12.88
CA GLN A 68 4.19 10.38 -11.55
C GLN A 68 5.60 9.73 -11.55
N LEU A 69 5.84 8.77 -12.45
CA LEU A 69 7.12 8.06 -12.56
C LEU A 69 8.29 8.95 -13.02
N PHE A 70 8.02 10.06 -13.69
CA PHE A 70 9.06 10.89 -14.34
C PHE A 70 9.51 12.11 -13.51
N THR A 71 8.92 12.36 -12.33
CA THR A 71 9.10 13.64 -11.62
C THR A 71 10.13 13.59 -10.48
N GLY A 72 10.46 12.42 -9.91
CA GLY A 72 11.28 12.36 -8.69
C GLY A 72 12.08 11.08 -8.43
N GLY A 73 12.17 10.18 -9.42
CA GLY A 73 12.65 8.82 -9.21
C GLY A 73 11.52 7.87 -8.84
N PHE A 74 11.71 6.57 -9.07
CA PHE A 74 10.70 5.55 -8.87
C PHE A 74 11.18 4.51 -7.87
N SER A 75 10.74 4.62 -6.63
CA SER A 75 11.12 3.75 -5.52
C SER A 75 9.93 2.96 -4.97
N VAL A 76 10.19 1.99 -4.08
CA VAL A 76 9.13 1.24 -3.39
C VAL A 76 8.29 2.16 -2.52
N SER A 77 8.92 3.01 -1.71
CA SER A 77 8.21 3.95 -0.83
C SER A 77 7.36 4.94 -1.63
N TYR A 78 7.86 5.39 -2.78
CA TYR A 78 7.10 6.24 -3.69
C TYR A 78 5.88 5.52 -4.26
N ALA A 79 6.07 4.31 -4.82
CA ALA A 79 4.99 3.55 -5.40
C ALA A 79 3.93 3.14 -4.36
N ALA A 80 4.35 2.80 -3.14
CA ALA A 80 3.45 2.47 -2.05
C ALA A 80 2.59 3.66 -1.63
N ALA A 81 3.20 4.84 -1.44
CA ALA A 81 2.46 6.07 -1.13
C ALA A 81 1.44 6.43 -2.22
N ALA A 82 1.81 6.28 -3.51
CA ALA A 82 0.91 6.53 -4.62
C ALA A 82 -0.26 5.52 -4.66
N VAL A 83 0.00 4.24 -4.37
CA VAL A 83 -1.06 3.22 -4.26
C VAL A 83 -1.99 3.56 -3.10
N GLU A 84 -1.46 3.91 -1.92
CA GLU A 84 -2.26 4.27 -0.76
C GLU A 84 -3.15 5.50 -1.04
N GLU A 85 -2.62 6.53 -1.70
CA GLU A 85 -3.39 7.71 -2.09
C GLU A 85 -4.54 7.34 -3.04
N LEU A 86 -4.28 6.49 -4.04
CA LEU A 86 -5.30 6.05 -4.99
C LEU A 86 -6.36 5.16 -4.34
N LEU A 87 -5.97 4.29 -3.41
CA LEU A 87 -6.89 3.46 -2.64
C LEU A 87 -7.83 4.32 -1.80
N LEU A 88 -7.33 5.40 -1.19
CA LEU A 88 -8.15 6.34 -0.42
C LEU A 88 -9.06 7.19 -1.33
N ALA A 89 -8.55 7.63 -2.49
CA ALA A 89 -9.32 8.42 -3.45
C ALA A 89 -10.44 7.63 -4.12
N GLY A 90 -10.32 6.30 -4.21
CA GLY A 90 -11.35 5.40 -4.73
C GLY A 90 -12.52 5.16 -3.78
N VAL A 91 -12.45 5.65 -2.54
CA VAL A 91 -13.54 5.49 -1.57
C VAL A 91 -14.46 6.70 -1.59
N ASP A 92 -15.75 6.50 -1.89
CA ASP A 92 -16.74 7.57 -1.76
C ASP A 92 -16.93 7.88 -0.25
N PRO A 93 -16.69 9.12 0.20
CA PRO A 93 -16.81 9.47 1.61
C PRO A 93 -18.23 9.27 2.15
N ASN A 94 -19.27 9.36 1.31
CA ASN A 94 -20.64 9.08 1.74
C ASN A 94 -20.92 7.58 1.89
N GLU A 95 -20.24 6.75 1.10
CA GLU A 95 -20.31 5.29 1.22
C GLU A 95 -19.58 4.83 2.49
N LEU A 96 -18.45 5.46 2.82
CA LEU A 96 -17.76 5.26 4.10
C LEU A 96 -18.63 5.59 5.31
N ASP A 97 -19.29 6.75 5.32
CA ASP A 97 -20.19 7.13 6.41
C ASP A 97 -21.32 6.11 6.58
N THR A 98 -21.81 5.54 5.48
CA THR A 98 -22.81 4.48 5.51
C THR A 98 -22.26 3.19 6.13
N LEU A 99 -21.09 2.73 5.68
CA LEU A 99 -20.43 1.52 6.22
C LEU A 99 -20.05 1.68 7.70
N VAL A 100 -19.60 2.87 8.12
CA VAL A 100 -19.30 3.18 9.53
C VAL A 100 -20.58 3.17 10.37
N ALA A 101 -21.67 3.75 9.88
CA ALA A 101 -22.96 3.68 10.55
C ALA A 101 -23.48 2.23 10.67
N GLU A 102 -23.23 1.37 9.67
CA GLU A 102 -23.54 -0.06 9.75
C GLU A 102 -22.70 -0.78 10.80
N LEU A 103 -21.38 -0.52 10.88
CA LEU A 103 -20.49 -1.06 11.92
C LEU A 103 -20.88 -0.61 13.34
N ASP A 104 -21.26 0.65 13.52
CA ASP A 104 -21.76 1.18 14.80
C ASP A 104 -23.15 0.62 15.16
N SER A 105 -23.96 0.27 14.15
CA SER A 105 -25.28 -0.37 14.34
C SER A 105 -25.19 -1.88 14.63
N LEU A 106 -24.10 -2.53 14.22
CA LEU A 106 -23.64 -3.83 14.73
C LEU A 106 -23.04 -3.60 16.13
N SER A 107 -23.86 -3.13 17.07
CA SER A 107 -23.41 -2.84 18.43
C SER A 107 -22.96 -4.13 19.15
N ASP A 108 -22.08 -3.95 20.14
CA ASP A 108 -21.63 -4.90 21.17
C ASP A 108 -22.71 -5.84 21.79
N ASP A 109 -23.99 -5.66 21.46
CA ASP A 109 -25.10 -6.41 22.01
C ASP A 109 -25.21 -7.85 21.47
N GLU A 110 -24.78 -8.15 20.24
CA GLU A 110 -24.70 -9.55 19.78
C GLU A 110 -23.60 -10.34 20.50
N ILE A 111 -22.51 -9.68 20.90
CA ILE A 111 -21.43 -10.28 21.70
C ILE A 111 -21.96 -10.65 23.10
N ARG A 112 -22.86 -9.84 23.68
CA ARG A 112 -23.47 -10.13 24.99
C ARG A 112 -24.49 -11.26 24.94
N VAL A 113 -25.24 -11.39 23.84
CA VAL A 113 -26.21 -12.48 23.67
C VAL A 113 -25.52 -13.83 23.59
N LEU A 114 -24.36 -13.93 22.95
CA LEU A 114 -23.58 -15.18 22.87
C LEU A 114 -22.82 -15.55 24.16
N LEU A 115 -22.54 -14.59 25.05
CA LEU A 115 -21.95 -14.87 26.37
C LEU A 115 -22.98 -15.20 27.47
N ALA A 116 -24.27 -15.04 27.19
CA ALA A 116 -25.34 -15.35 28.15
C ALA A 116 -25.85 -16.80 28.07
N GLU A 117 -25.39 -17.60 27.09
CA GLU A 117 -25.75 -19.03 26.96
C GLU A 117 -24.76 -19.99 27.67
N GLU A 118 -23.73 -19.48 28.36
CA GLU A 118 -22.82 -20.28 29.19
C GLU A 118 -22.92 -19.88 30.68
N SER A 119 -24.09 -20.09 31.30
CA SER A 119 -24.24 -20.41 32.74
C SER A 119 -25.63 -20.91 33.09
#